data_AF-A0A429TLU2-F1
#
_entry.id   AF-A0A429TLU2-F1
#
_cell.length_a   1.000
_cell.length_b   1.000
_cell.length_c   1.000
_cell.angle_alpha   90.00
_cell.angle_beta   90.00
_cell.angle_gamma   90.00
#
_symmetry.space_group_name_H-M   'P 1'
#
loop_
_entity.id
_entity.type
_entity.pdbx_description
1 polymer ?
#
loop_
_entity_poly.entity_id
_entity_poly.type
_entity_poly.pdbx_seq_one_letter_code
_entity_poly.pdbx_strand_id
1 'polypeptide(L)'
;MGILDRAPLELVVYELVESDDGYGGTIPGRGRRHTLRVFAQPIDADDNASQGWSEPGRYKILARDFPTFRWGDVEFEGRTWTVSEYPRRHRGSRRTAFVSAVIERRGSHGVGRPTDQ
;
A
#
# COMPACT_ATOMS: atom_id res chain seq x y z
N MET A 1 6.62 2.15 -25.89
CA MET A 1 6.95 2.18 -24.45
C MET A 1 6.56 3.52 -23.86
N GLY A 2 5.97 3.53 -22.66
CA GLY A 2 5.63 4.74 -21.90
C GLY A 2 6.36 4.77 -20.55
N ILE A 3 6.32 5.92 -19.87
CA ILE A 3 7.05 6.17 -18.61
C ILE A 3 6.73 5.15 -17.51
N LEU A 4 5.47 4.68 -17.43
CA LEU A 4 5.03 3.70 -16.42
C LEU A 4 5.58 2.28 -16.64
N ASP A 5 6.19 2.00 -17.80
CA ASP A 5 6.87 0.72 -18.06
C ASP A 5 8.29 0.71 -17.45
N ARG A 6 8.76 1.85 -16.92
CA ARG A 6 10.11 2.05 -16.36
C ARG A 6 10.07 2.63 -14.96
N ALA A 7 9.00 2.34 -14.22
CA ALA A 7 8.82 2.87 -12.88
C ALA A 7 9.98 2.43 -11.97
N PRO A 8 10.61 3.35 -11.21
CA PRO A 8 11.88 3.09 -10.55
C PRO A 8 11.75 2.38 -9.19
N LEU A 9 10.59 2.44 -8.55
CA LEU A 9 10.38 1.94 -7.19
C LEU A 9 9.72 0.57 -7.20
N GLU A 10 9.94 -0.17 -6.11
CA GLU A 10 9.30 -1.47 -5.88
C GLU A 10 8.27 -1.37 -4.76
N LEU A 11 7.10 -1.94 -5.03
CA LEU A 11 6.04 -2.15 -4.07
C LEU A 11 5.80 -3.64 -3.95
N VAL A 12 5.69 -4.16 -2.73
CA VAL A 12 5.26 -5.53 -2.49
C VAL A 12 3.82 -5.52 -1.98
N VAL A 13 2.95 -6.26 -2.63
CA VAL A 13 1.55 -6.40 -2.25
C VAL A 13 1.30 -7.84 -1.84
N TYR A 14 0.67 -8.04 -0.69
CA TYR A 14 0.18 -9.33 -0.26
C TYR A 14 -1.31 -9.46 -0.54
N GLU A 15 -1.73 -10.61 -1.07
CA GLU A 15 -3.14 -10.98 -1.17
C GLU A 15 -3.75 -11.10 0.23
N LEU A 16 -4.95 -10.56 0.42
CA LEU A 16 -5.73 -10.79 1.63
C LEU A 16 -6.36 -12.18 1.53
N VAL A 17 -6.01 -13.05 2.48
CA VAL A 17 -6.64 -14.36 2.64
C VAL A 17 -7.28 -14.44 4.02
N GLU A 18 -8.37 -15.18 4.13
CA GLU A 18 -8.92 -15.54 5.44
C GLU A 18 -8.16 -16.76 5.96
N SER A 19 -7.81 -16.73 7.24
CA SER A 19 -7.12 -17.84 7.94
C SER A 19 -7.92 -18.20 9.19
N ASP A 20 -7.95 -19.49 9.52
CA ASP A 20 -8.58 -19.99 10.75
C ASP A 20 -7.90 -19.37 11.98
N ASP A 21 -8.70 -18.88 12.92
CA ASP A 21 -8.21 -18.27 14.16
C ASP A 21 -7.97 -19.30 15.30
N GLY A 22 -8.32 -20.57 15.09
CA GLY A 22 -8.19 -21.65 16.06
C GLY A 22 -9.36 -21.75 17.05
N TYR A 23 -10.35 -20.87 16.96
CA TYR A 23 -11.53 -20.80 17.83
C TYR A 23 -12.85 -20.89 17.05
N GLY A 24 -12.79 -21.26 15.77
CA GLY A 24 -13.96 -21.36 14.88
C GLY A 24 -14.34 -20.05 14.20
N GLY A 25 -13.49 -19.02 14.29
CA GLY A 25 -13.59 -17.78 13.53
C GLY A 25 -12.53 -17.68 12.43
N THR A 26 -12.48 -16.52 11.77
CA THR A 26 -11.47 -16.22 10.74
C THR A 26 -10.79 -14.89 11.03
N ILE A 27 -9.48 -14.85 10.75
CA ILE A 27 -8.65 -13.64 10.80
C ILE A 27 -8.04 -13.34 9.44
N PRO A 28 -7.78 -12.05 9.14
CA PRO A 28 -7.04 -11.67 7.93
C PRO A 28 -5.58 -12.14 8.02
N GLY A 29 -5.16 -12.90 7.01
CA GLY A 29 -3.80 -13.40 6.83
C GLY A 29 -3.13 -12.86 5.56
N ARG A 30 -1.81 -13.06 5.47
CA ARG A 30 -1.02 -12.75 4.27
C ARG A 30 -1.03 -13.93 3.31
N GLY A 31 -1.61 -13.72 2.14
CA GLY A 31 -1.58 -14.65 1.03
C GLY A 31 -0.33 -14.46 0.17
N ARG A 32 -0.48 -14.66 -1.14
CA ARG A 32 0.61 -14.58 -2.11
C ARG A 32 1.24 -13.20 -2.15
N ARG A 33 2.57 -13.19 -2.37
CA ARG A 33 3.40 -11.98 -2.51
C ARG A 33 3.51 -11.57 -3.98
N HIS A 34 3.28 -10.29 -4.27
CA HIS A 34 3.36 -9.72 -5.62
C HIS A 34 4.23 -8.47 -5.64
N THR A 35 5.30 -8.46 -6.44
CA THR A 35 6.17 -7.28 -6.60
C THR A 35 5.75 -6.46 -7.81
N LEU A 36 5.61 -5.15 -7.62
CA LEU A 36 5.16 -4.20 -8.63
C LEU A 36 6.21 -3.09 -8.81
N ARG A 37 6.41 -2.67 -10.06
CA ARG A 37 7.20 -1.47 -10.37
C ARG A 37 6.27 -0.26 -10.38
N VAL A 38 6.56 0.73 -9.53
CA VAL A 38 5.65 1.85 -9.26
C VAL A 38 6.35 3.21 -9.26
N PHE A 39 5.57 4.26 -9.52
CA PHE A 39 5.89 5.61 -9.08
C PHE A 39 5.12 5.87 -7.79
N ALA A 40 5.74 6.59 -6.85
CA ALA A 40 5.11 7.00 -5.61
C ALA A 40 5.12 8.54 -5.54
N GLN A 41 3.95 9.12 -5.29
CA GLN A 41 3.78 10.54 -5.08
C GLN A 41 3.31 10.78 -3.64
N PRO A 42 4.06 11.48 -2.79
CA PRO A 42 3.55 11.95 -1.51
C PRO A 42 2.27 12.78 -1.72
N ILE A 43 1.22 12.50 -0.96
CA ILE A 43 -0.05 13.23 -1.07
C ILE A 43 -0.46 13.95 0.21
N ASP A 44 0.40 13.91 1.23
CA ASP A 44 0.19 14.67 2.46
C ASP A 44 0.91 16.01 2.38
N ALA A 45 0.16 17.07 2.68
CA ALA A 45 0.74 18.25 3.28
C ALA A 45 0.79 17.95 4.78
N ASP A 46 1.96 17.72 5.35
CA ASP A 46 2.06 17.62 6.80
C ASP A 46 2.01 19.03 7.39
N ASP A 47 0.81 19.48 7.77
CA ASP A 47 0.56 20.77 8.44
C ASP A 47 1.07 20.79 9.90
N ASN A 48 1.59 19.67 10.41
CA ASN A 48 2.11 19.55 11.79
C ASN A 48 3.64 19.50 11.88
N ALA A 49 4.35 20.03 10.89
CA ALA A 49 5.79 20.28 10.97
C ALA A 49 6.16 21.42 11.95
N SER A 50 5.58 21.44 13.15
CA SER A 50 5.93 22.39 14.20
C SER A 50 7.36 22.20 14.72
N GLN A 51 8.06 21.11 14.34
CA GLN A 51 9.45 20.82 14.75
C GLN A 51 10.30 20.06 13.69
N GLY A 52 10.15 20.34 12.39
CA GLY A 52 11.09 19.86 11.35
C GLY A 52 10.49 19.03 10.22
N TRP A 53 11.34 18.49 9.33
CA TRP A 53 10.93 17.65 8.20
C TRP A 53 10.34 16.32 8.70
N SER A 54 9.06 16.08 8.40
CA SER A 54 8.40 14.80 8.60
C SER A 54 8.38 13.96 7.32
N GLU A 55 8.53 12.64 7.47
CA GLU A 55 8.32 11.70 6.37
C GLU A 55 6.82 11.61 6.01
N PRO A 56 6.46 11.49 4.72
CA PRO A 56 5.06 11.41 4.30
C PRO A 56 4.26 10.30 4.99
N GLY A 57 3.03 10.61 5.40
CA GLY A 57 2.09 9.66 5.98
C GLY A 57 1.32 8.85 4.94
N ARG A 58 1.21 9.34 3.71
CA ARG A 58 0.46 8.74 2.60
C ARG A 58 1.17 8.95 1.27
N TYR A 59 1.07 7.93 0.43
CA TYR A 59 1.54 7.94 -0.94
C TYR A 59 0.43 7.53 -1.89
N LYS A 60 0.30 8.26 -2.99
CA LYS A 60 -0.39 7.78 -4.18
C LYS A 60 0.58 6.96 -5.03
N ILE A 61 0.26 5.70 -5.20
CA ILE A 61 1.03 4.74 -6.00
C ILE A 61 0.45 4.70 -7.40
N LEU A 62 1.32 4.75 -8.41
CA LEU A 62 0.96 4.69 -9.83
C LEU A 62 1.74 3.56 -10.52
N ALA A 63 1.04 2.73 -11.29
CA ALA A 63 1.67 1.72 -12.14
C ALA A 63 0.89 1.50 -13.44
N ARG A 64 1.47 0.70 -14.33
CA ARG A 64 0.78 0.27 -15.57
C ARG A 64 -0.46 -0.55 -15.26
N ASP A 65 -0.31 -1.50 -14.33
CA ASP A 65 -1.37 -2.41 -13.91
C ASP A 65 -1.12 -2.85 -12.47
N PHE A 66 -2.17 -3.31 -11.81
CA PHE A 66 -2.13 -3.88 -10.46
C PHE A 66 -2.79 -5.25 -10.43
N PRO A 67 -2.41 -6.11 -9.48
CA PRO A 67 -3.12 -7.36 -9.26
C PRO A 67 -4.58 -7.10 -8.87
N THR A 68 -5.49 -7.92 -9.38
CA THR A 68 -6.94 -7.74 -9.24
C THR A 68 -7.52 -8.39 -7.97
N PHE A 69 -6.72 -9.12 -7.20
CA PHE A 69 -7.15 -9.68 -5.92
C PHE A 69 -7.28 -8.57 -4.85
N ARG A 70 -7.91 -8.88 -3.73
CA ARG A 70 -8.03 -7.95 -2.60
C ARG A 70 -6.69 -7.84 -1.87
N TRP A 71 -6.16 -6.63 -1.72
CA TRP A 71 -4.89 -6.39 -1.04
C TRP A 71 -5.08 -6.51 0.49
N GLY A 72 -4.15 -7.19 1.16
CA GLY A 72 -4.10 -7.29 2.62
C GLY A 72 -3.12 -6.28 3.20
N ASP A 73 -1.83 -6.60 3.07
CA ASP A 73 -0.72 -5.74 3.48
C ASP A 73 0.11 -5.28 2.28
N VAL A 74 0.80 -4.15 2.44
CA VAL A 74 1.72 -3.63 1.45
C VAL A 74 3.06 -3.31 2.10
N GLU A 75 4.18 -3.65 1.46
CA GLU A 75 5.51 -3.20 1.87
C GLU A 75 6.09 -2.23 0.83
N PHE A 76 6.57 -1.09 1.33
CA PHE A 76 7.16 -0.02 0.55
C PHE A 76 8.29 0.62 1.36
N GLU A 77 9.45 0.78 0.73
CA GLU A 77 10.67 1.34 1.37
C GLU A 77 11.01 0.68 2.72
N GLY A 78 10.89 -0.65 2.78
CA GLY A 78 11.19 -1.46 3.96
C GLY A 78 10.19 -1.34 5.11
N ARG A 79 9.03 -0.71 4.89
CA ARG A 79 7.98 -0.52 5.90
C ARG A 79 6.66 -1.13 5.45
N THR A 80 5.81 -1.49 6.40
CA THR A 80 4.44 -1.95 6.12
C THR A 80 3.45 -0.78 6.10
N TRP A 81 2.57 -0.80 5.12
CA TRP A 81 1.54 0.20 4.84
C TRP A 81 0.18 -0.46 4.69
N THR A 82 -0.88 0.29 5.00
CA THR A 82 -2.26 -0.11 4.71
C THR A 82 -2.73 0.54 3.41
N VAL A 83 -3.67 -0.10 2.72
CA VAL A 83 -4.31 0.46 1.52
C VAL A 83 -5.54 1.25 1.95
N SER A 84 -5.52 2.57 1.78
CA SER A 84 -6.64 3.43 2.14
C SER A 84 -7.58 3.71 0.97
N GLU A 85 -7.05 3.71 -0.26
CA GLU A 85 -7.85 3.72 -1.48
C GLU A 85 -7.43 2.56 -2.39
N TYR A 86 -8.39 1.67 -2.65
CA TYR A 86 -8.17 0.50 -3.50
C TYR A 86 -7.79 0.88 -4.95
N PRO A 87 -7.10 -0.01 -5.67
CA PRO A 87 -6.77 0.12 -7.09
C PRO A 87 -7.91 0.68 -7.95
N ARG A 88 -7.70 1.89 -8.48
CA ARG A 88 -8.57 2.54 -9.46
C ARG A 88 -7.88 2.59 -10.80
N ARG A 89 -8.55 2.07 -11.83
CA ARG A 89 -8.07 2.13 -13.22
C ARG A 89 -8.43 3.46 -13.87
N HIS A 90 -7.43 4.12 -14.41
CA HIS A 90 -7.55 5.34 -15.20
C HIS A 90 -7.44 4.99 -16.68
N ARG A 91 -8.53 5.21 -17.41
CA ARG A 91 -8.62 4.91 -18.84
C ARG A 91 -7.96 6.02 -19.65
N GLY A 92 -7.39 5.66 -20.79
CA GLY A 92 -6.74 6.57 -21.72
C GLY A 92 -6.20 5.81 -22.91
N SER A 93 -5.37 6.47 -23.71
CA SER A 93 -4.57 5.78 -24.73
C SER A 93 -3.67 4.72 -24.07
N ARG A 94 -3.15 3.77 -24.85
CA ARG A 94 -2.16 2.79 -24.36
C ARG A 94 -0.97 3.44 -23.65
N ARG A 95 -0.63 4.70 -24.01
CA ARG A 95 0.47 5.46 -23.39
C ARG A 95 0.09 6.06 -22.04
N THR A 96 -1.18 6.43 -21.85
CA THR A 96 -1.67 7.20 -20.71
C THR A 96 -2.57 6.42 -19.76
N ALA A 97 -2.94 5.17 -20.07
CA ALA A 97 -3.70 4.33 -19.15
C ALA A 97 -2.82 3.85 -17.98
N PHE A 98 -3.34 3.94 -16.76
CA PHE A 98 -2.63 3.53 -15.54
C PHE A 98 -3.58 3.09 -14.44
N VAL A 99 -3.05 2.50 -13.38
CA VAL A 99 -3.79 2.18 -12.16
C VAL A 99 -3.18 2.97 -11.02
N SER A 100 -4.03 3.49 -10.12
CA SER A 100 -3.59 4.16 -8.90
C SER A 100 -4.18 3.51 -7.66
N ALA A 101 -3.45 3.56 -6.56
CA ALA A 101 -3.93 3.23 -5.22
C ALA A 101 -3.35 4.26 -4.25
N VAL A 102 -3.94 4.36 -3.05
CA VAL A 102 -3.35 5.14 -1.96
C VAL A 102 -2.96 4.18 -0.85
N ILE A 103 -1.71 4.31 -0.41
CA ILE A 103 -1.21 3.65 0.79
C ILE A 103 -1.02 4.69 1.89
N GLU A 104 -1.29 4.29 3.11
CA GLU A 104 -1.11 5.12 4.30
C GLU A 104 -0.33 4.39 5.37
N ARG A 105 0.42 5.15 6.17
CA ARG A 105 1.03 4.61 7.38
C ARG A 105 -0.08 4.07 8.25
N ARG A 106 0.09 2.83 8.70
CA ARG A 106 -0.76 2.28 9.75
C ARG A 106 -0.65 3.23 10.94
N GLY A 107 -1.74 3.93 11.26
CA GLY A 107 -1.79 4.77 12.45
C GLY A 107 -1.38 3.93 13.65
N SER A 108 -0.49 4.46 14.49
CA SER A 108 -0.17 3.91 15.81
C SER A 108 -1.36 4.11 16.77
N HIS A 109 -2.58 3.81 16.32
CA HIS A 109 -3.74 3.69 17.19
C HIS A 109 -3.60 2.34 17.89
N GLY A 110 -3.35 2.39 19.20
CA GLY A 110 -2.92 1.27 20.03
C GLY A 110 -3.81 0.04 19.87
N VAL A 111 -3.29 -0.98 19.20
CA VAL A 111 -3.50 -2.35 19.64
C VAL A 111 -2.36 -2.58 20.63
N GLY A 112 -2.65 -2.39 21.91
CA GLY A 112 -1.71 -2.66 22.99
C GLY A 112 -1.13 -4.05 22.79
N ARG A 113 0.20 -4.14 22.67
CA ARG A 113 0.87 -5.38 23.02
C ARG A 113 0.53 -5.62 24.50
N PRO A 114 0.02 -6.80 24.89
CA PRO A 114 0.12 -7.19 26.29
C PRO A 114 1.62 -7.24 26.58
N THR A 115 2.09 -6.32 27.39
CA THR A 115 3.40 -6.43 28.01
C THR A 115 3.25 -7.52 29.06
N ASP A 116 3.78 -8.71 28.80
CA ASP A 116 4.04 -9.67 29.87
C ASP A 116 5.15 -9.06 30.75
N GLN A 117 4.77 -8.70 31.98
CA GLN A 117 5.67 -8.53 33.13
C GLN A 117 4.99 -9.15 34.35
#